data_AF-A0A9D5QB48-F1
#
_entry.id   AF-A0A9D5QB48-F1
#
_cell.length_a   1.000
_cell.length_b   1.000
_cell.length_c   1.000
_cell.angle_alpha   90.00
_cell.angle_beta   90.00
_cell.angle_gamma   90.00
#
_symmetry.space_group_name_H-M   'P 1'
#
loop_
_entity.id
_entity.type
_entity.pdbx_description
1 polymer ?
#
loop_
_entity_poly.entity_id
_entity_poly.type
_entity_poly.pdbx_seq_one_letter_code
_entity_poly.pdbx_strand_id
1 'polypeptide(L)'
;LYVNAITPPVEVQKAIDDRSRLGVLKDMDNLTRMKAAMAVEKAAQNPGSGGQGMGMGLGFMMPAMLSRYFAPGETTTKDATQACPDCKRMIQDGSRFCPHCGHQIVVFAKCSHCGKNMSPSANYCSRCGHAVEQGAAEKTCAACGAESLPGAVFCNECGERL
;
A
#
# COMPACT_ATOMS: atom_id res chain seq x y z
N LEU A 1 42.73 -30.19 -18.11
CA LEU A 1 42.04 -29.48 -19.21
C LEU A 1 41.18 -28.40 -18.57
N TYR A 2 41.69 -27.17 -18.48
CA TYR A 2 40.99 -26.04 -17.89
C TYR A 2 40.19 -25.35 -18.98
N VAL A 3 38.86 -25.41 -18.91
CA VAL A 3 37.98 -24.64 -19.79
C VAL A 3 37.92 -23.21 -19.22
N ASN A 4 38.75 -22.33 -19.75
CA ASN A 4 38.76 -20.91 -19.44
C ASN A 4 37.63 -20.22 -20.21
N ALA A 5 36.59 -19.82 -19.49
CA ALA A 5 35.45 -19.01 -19.93
C ALA A 5 34.49 -19.62 -20.96
N ILE A 6 33.28 -19.94 -20.49
CA ILE A 6 32.08 -20.09 -21.31
C ILE A 6 31.57 -18.66 -21.53
N THR A 7 32.01 -18.01 -22.61
CA THR A 7 31.48 -16.70 -22.99
C THR A 7 30.02 -16.86 -23.37
N PRO A 8 29.08 -16.28 -22.61
CA PRO A 8 27.67 -16.39 -22.94
C PRO A 8 27.40 -15.74 -24.30
N PRO A 9 26.50 -16.30 -25.12
CA PRO A 9 26.06 -15.63 -26.34
C PRO A 9 25.52 -14.24 -26.00
N VAL A 10 25.70 -13.29 -26.92
CA VAL A 10 25.48 -11.85 -26.69
C VAL A 10 24.07 -11.52 -26.20
N GLU A 11 23.05 -12.31 -26.57
CA GLU A 11 21.69 -12.14 -26.05
C GLU A 11 21.59 -12.45 -24.55
N VAL A 12 22.32 -13.46 -24.07
CA VAL A 12 22.28 -13.91 -22.68
C VAL A 12 22.98 -12.91 -21.77
N GLN A 13 24.11 -12.34 -22.24
CA GLN A 13 24.82 -11.30 -21.50
C GLN A 13 23.92 -10.07 -21.28
N LYS A 14 23.23 -9.66 -22.34
CA LYS A 14 22.29 -8.53 -22.29
C LYS A 14 21.11 -8.79 -21.37
N ALA A 15 20.55 -9.99 -21.39
CA ALA A 15 19.45 -10.37 -20.49
C ALA A 15 19.87 -10.37 -19.01
N ILE A 16 21.09 -10.80 -18.71
CA ILE A 16 21.67 -10.77 -17.35
C ILE A 16 21.89 -9.33 -16.89
N ASP A 17 22.43 -8.47 -17.75
CA ASP A 17 22.64 -7.06 -17.45
C ASP A 17 21.31 -6.32 -17.25
N ASP A 18 20.31 -6.58 -18.08
CA ASP A 18 18.97 -6.00 -17.95
C ASP A 18 18.33 -6.44 -16.64
N ARG A 19 18.35 -7.73 -16.30
CA ARG A 19 17.81 -8.23 -15.03
C ARG A 19 18.52 -7.62 -13.82
N SER A 20 19.84 -7.45 -13.90
CA SER A 20 20.64 -6.81 -12.84
C SER A 20 20.25 -5.35 -12.66
N ARG A 21 20.06 -4.60 -13.77
CA ARG A 21 19.58 -3.21 -13.74
C ARG A 21 18.19 -3.07 -13.12
N LEU A 22 17.28 -4.00 -13.43
CA LEU A 22 15.93 -4.02 -12.84
C LEU A 22 15.97 -4.33 -11.33
N GLY A 23 16.92 -5.15 -10.87
CA GLY A 23 17.06 -5.50 -9.45
C GLY A 23 17.66 -4.39 -8.57
N VAL A 24 18.49 -3.51 -9.15
CA VAL A 24 19.11 -2.39 -8.42
C VAL A 24 18.11 -1.26 -8.16
N LEU A 25 17.14 -1.08 -9.06
CA LEU A 25 16.11 -0.05 -8.95
C LEU A 25 14.87 -0.63 -8.25
N LYS A 26 14.87 -0.56 -6.91
CA LYS A 26 13.71 -0.97 -6.09
C LYS A 26 12.46 -0.11 -6.33
N ASP A 27 12.66 1.08 -6.87
CA ASP A 27 11.63 2.09 -7.08
C ASP A 27 11.17 2.08 -8.55
N MET A 28 9.91 1.67 -8.75
CA MET A 28 9.31 1.54 -10.08
C MET A 28 9.18 2.89 -10.78
N ASP A 29 9.05 4.01 -10.06
CA ASP A 29 8.98 5.34 -10.65
C ASP A 29 10.31 5.74 -11.28
N ASN A 30 11.43 5.50 -10.59
CA ASN A 30 12.76 5.78 -11.14
C ASN A 30 13.10 4.91 -12.36
N LEU A 31 12.68 3.64 -12.32
CA LEU A 31 12.81 2.73 -13.47
C LEU A 31 12.07 3.24 -14.69
N THR A 32 10.82 3.67 -14.49
CA THR A 32 9.95 4.12 -15.57
C THR A 32 10.47 5.42 -16.17
N ARG A 33 10.96 6.35 -15.33
CA ARG A 33 11.63 7.58 -15.79
C ARG A 33 12.90 7.29 -16.58
N MET A 34 13.76 6.39 -16.10
CA MET A 34 15.00 6.03 -16.78
C MET A 34 14.73 5.37 -18.14
N LYS A 35 13.73 4.47 -18.22
CA LYS A 35 13.31 3.86 -19.48
C LYS A 35 12.70 4.88 -20.45
N ALA A 36 11.90 5.81 -19.94
CA ALA A 36 11.37 6.91 -20.75
C ALA A 36 12.51 7.76 -21.32
N ALA A 37 13.51 8.10 -20.51
CA ALA A 37 14.69 8.85 -20.96
C ALA A 37 15.46 8.10 -22.06
N MET A 38 15.75 6.82 -21.87
CA MET A 38 16.44 6.00 -22.88
C MET A 38 15.61 5.83 -24.17
N ALA A 39 14.29 5.77 -24.08
CA ALA A 39 13.41 5.71 -25.24
C ALA A 39 13.42 7.02 -26.04
N VAL A 40 13.42 8.16 -25.34
CA VAL A 40 13.58 9.49 -25.96
C VAL A 40 14.97 9.61 -26.61
N GLU A 41 16.02 9.14 -25.94
CA GLU A 41 17.38 9.18 -26.46
C GLU A 41 17.55 8.32 -27.72
N LYS A 42 17.02 7.08 -27.73
CA LYS A 42 17.02 6.22 -28.92
C LYS A 42 16.21 6.79 -30.08
N ALA A 43 15.09 7.45 -29.79
CA ALA A 43 14.28 8.14 -30.80
C ALA A 43 15.04 9.36 -31.36
N ALA A 44 15.80 10.08 -30.52
CA ALA A 44 16.62 11.21 -30.93
C ALA A 44 17.85 10.81 -31.76
N GLN A 45 18.43 9.63 -31.51
CA GLN A 45 19.58 9.11 -32.27
C GLN A 45 19.20 8.61 -33.67
N ASN A 46 17.91 8.32 -33.94
CA ASN A 46 17.42 7.93 -35.25
C ASN A 46 16.27 8.86 -35.72
N PRO A 47 16.56 10.15 -35.99
CA PRO A 47 15.54 11.12 -36.40
C PRO A 47 15.02 10.89 -37.84
N GLY A 48 15.55 9.89 -38.55
CA GLY A 48 15.31 9.65 -39.98
C GLY A 48 14.57 8.37 -40.37
N SER A 49 14.16 7.50 -39.43
CA SER A 49 13.46 6.23 -39.77
C SER A 49 11.96 6.19 -39.41
N GLY A 50 11.42 7.27 -38.84
CA GLY A 50 9.98 7.45 -38.63
C GLY A 50 9.40 8.22 -39.80
N GLY A 51 8.69 7.52 -40.69
CA GLY A 51 8.20 8.03 -41.97
C GLY A 51 7.58 9.42 -41.95
N GLN A 52 7.67 10.03 -43.13
CA GLN A 52 7.21 11.36 -43.58
C GLN A 52 5.68 11.65 -43.39
N GLY A 53 5.05 11.08 -42.36
CA GLY A 53 3.68 11.31 -41.92
C GLY A 53 3.52 11.49 -40.40
N MET A 54 4.59 11.34 -39.60
CA MET A 54 4.59 11.60 -38.15
C MET A 54 5.04 13.02 -37.78
N GLY A 55 5.19 13.93 -38.75
CA GLY A 55 5.79 15.26 -38.55
C GLY A 55 4.91 16.32 -37.88
N MET A 56 3.60 16.09 -37.71
CA MET A 56 2.69 17.08 -37.11
C MET A 56 1.73 16.54 -36.05
N GLY A 57 1.50 15.22 -35.97
CA GLY A 57 0.60 14.63 -34.96
C GLY A 57 1.30 14.21 -33.66
N LEU A 58 2.52 13.68 -33.76
CA LEU A 58 3.27 13.19 -32.59
C LEU A 58 4.19 14.23 -31.97
N GLY A 59 4.64 15.22 -32.74
CA GLY A 59 5.42 16.35 -32.22
C GLY A 59 4.67 17.15 -31.15
N PHE A 60 3.33 17.17 -31.18
CA PHE A 60 2.47 17.79 -30.17
C PHE A 60 1.93 16.82 -29.11
N MET A 61 1.86 15.52 -29.40
CA MET A 61 1.43 14.52 -28.40
C MET A 61 2.55 14.03 -27.49
N MET A 62 3.81 14.04 -27.94
CA MET A 62 4.96 13.71 -27.09
C MET A 62 5.09 14.68 -25.91
N PRO A 63 4.96 16.01 -26.08
CA PRO A 63 4.89 16.94 -24.96
C PRO A 63 3.72 16.66 -24.03
N ALA A 64 2.55 16.29 -24.54
CA ALA A 64 1.39 15.96 -23.70
C ALA A 64 1.61 14.69 -22.87
N MET A 65 2.23 13.65 -23.44
CA MET A 65 2.56 12.42 -22.71
C MET A 65 3.73 12.62 -21.74
N LEU A 66 4.76 13.37 -22.15
CA LEU A 66 5.93 13.72 -21.33
C LEU A 66 5.54 14.68 -20.20
N SER A 67 4.60 15.60 -20.45
CA SER A 67 4.02 16.45 -19.41
C SER A 67 3.25 15.66 -18.37
N ARG A 68 2.71 14.48 -18.67
CA ARG A 68 2.12 13.59 -17.64
C ARG A 68 3.17 12.79 -16.86
N TYR A 69 4.39 12.68 -17.38
CA TYR A 69 5.55 12.07 -16.70
C TYR A 69 6.34 13.08 -15.85
N PHE A 70 6.37 14.36 -16.24
CA PHE A 70 6.97 15.45 -15.49
C PHE A 70 5.97 16.28 -14.69
N ALA A 71 4.67 16.21 -15.01
CA ALA A 71 3.66 16.59 -14.04
C ALA A 71 3.87 15.67 -12.84
N PRO A 72 4.00 16.21 -11.63
CA PRO A 72 3.88 15.39 -10.45
C PRO A 72 2.49 14.75 -10.55
N GLY A 73 2.46 13.47 -10.92
CA GLY A 73 1.34 12.62 -10.59
C GLY A 73 1.24 12.68 -9.09
N GLU A 74 0.35 13.54 -8.60
CA GLU A 74 -0.10 13.58 -7.23
C GLU A 74 -0.79 12.24 -6.94
N THR A 75 0.01 11.21 -6.70
CA THR A 75 -0.24 10.29 -5.59
C THR A 75 0.25 10.97 -4.32
N THR A 76 -0.20 12.20 -4.07
CA THR A 76 -0.38 12.69 -2.72
C THR A 76 -1.62 11.98 -2.18
N THR A 77 -1.46 10.69 -1.86
CA THR A 77 -1.86 10.33 -0.52
C THR A 77 -1.03 11.27 0.34
N LYS A 78 -1.68 12.27 0.93
CA LYS A 78 -1.07 13.00 2.04
C LYS A 78 -0.73 11.92 3.05
N ASP A 79 0.50 11.41 2.98
CA ASP A 79 1.14 10.54 3.95
C ASP A 79 1.36 11.42 5.18
N ALA A 80 0.25 11.73 5.82
CA ALA A 80 0.26 12.28 7.15
C ALA A 80 1.00 11.21 7.98
N THR A 81 2.14 11.61 8.51
CA THR A 81 3.09 10.72 9.19
C THR A 81 3.05 11.11 10.65
N GLN A 82 2.74 10.15 11.51
CA GLN A 82 2.71 10.35 12.96
C GLN A 82 3.89 9.66 13.63
N ALA A 83 4.29 10.14 14.81
CA ALA A 83 5.31 9.48 15.61
C ALA A 83 4.68 8.36 16.44
N CYS A 84 5.28 7.17 16.42
CA CYS A 84 4.87 6.07 17.29
C CYS A 84 5.05 6.46 18.78
N PRO A 85 4.05 6.31 19.65
CA PRO A 85 4.14 6.74 21.06
C PRO A 85 5.17 5.93 21.88
N ASP A 86 5.53 4.73 21.42
CA ASP A 86 6.40 3.80 22.13
C ASP A 86 7.87 3.95 21.71
N CYS A 87 8.15 3.81 20.41
CA CYS A 87 9.52 3.88 19.89
C CYS A 87 9.89 5.20 19.21
N LYS A 88 8.95 6.16 19.13
CA LYS A 88 9.11 7.51 18.55
C LYS A 88 9.52 7.56 17.08
N ARG A 89 9.57 6.42 16.38
CA ARG A 89 9.79 6.38 14.93
C ARG A 89 8.55 6.83 14.18
N MET A 90 8.80 7.48 13.04
CA MET A 90 7.74 7.93 12.13
C MET A 90 7.04 6.70 11.51
N ILE A 91 5.71 6.76 11.47
CA ILE A 91 4.83 5.76 10.91
C ILE A 91 3.77 6.44 10.06
N GLN A 92 3.23 5.71 9.07
CA GLN A 92 2.16 6.21 8.22
C GLN A 92 0.85 6.35 9.00
N ASP A 93 0.10 7.42 8.77
CA ASP A 93 -1.24 7.59 9.33
C ASP A 93 -2.17 6.49 8.81
N GLY A 94 -2.95 5.92 9.73
CA GLY A 94 -3.78 4.74 9.47
C GLY A 94 -3.06 3.40 9.64
N SER A 95 -1.76 3.38 9.97
CA SER A 95 -1.08 2.14 10.35
C SER A 95 -1.73 1.54 11.61
N ARG A 96 -2.11 0.25 11.55
CA ARG A 96 -2.73 -0.44 12.69
C ARG A 96 -1.70 -0.84 13.75
N PHE A 97 -0.48 -1.12 13.30
CA PHE A 97 0.67 -1.51 14.12
C PHE A 97 1.91 -0.75 13.65
N CYS A 98 2.83 -0.47 14.57
CA CYS A 98 4.12 0.11 14.26
C CYS A 98 5.02 -0.94 13.61
N PRO A 99 5.53 -0.74 12.38
CA PRO A 99 6.41 -1.70 11.71
C PRO A 99 7.81 -1.79 12.36
N HIS A 100 8.15 -0.85 13.26
CA HIS A 100 9.46 -0.80 13.90
C HIS A 100 9.49 -1.45 15.28
N CYS A 101 8.39 -1.45 16.04
CA CYS A 101 8.35 -2.02 17.39
C CYS A 101 7.15 -2.93 17.66
N GLY A 102 6.20 -3.06 16.73
CA GLY A 102 4.99 -3.88 16.91
C GLY A 102 3.90 -3.25 17.77
N HIS A 103 4.09 -2.02 18.27
CA HIS A 103 3.07 -1.33 19.07
C HIS A 103 1.79 -1.09 18.27
N GLN A 104 0.63 -1.43 18.83
CA GLN A 104 -0.67 -1.23 18.20
C GLN A 104 -1.08 0.25 18.30
N ILE A 105 -1.19 0.91 17.16
CA ILE A 105 -1.48 2.35 17.05
C ILE A 105 -2.98 2.62 17.17
N VAL A 106 -3.80 1.76 16.55
CA VAL A 106 -5.27 1.85 16.61
C VAL A 106 -5.79 1.09 17.83
N VAL A 107 -6.34 1.82 18.80
CA VAL A 107 -6.91 1.24 20.01
C VAL A 107 -8.42 1.14 19.87
N PHE A 108 -8.92 -0.05 19.52
CA PHE A 108 -10.36 -0.30 19.39
C PHE A 108 -11.03 -0.61 20.74
N ALA A 109 -10.32 -1.31 21.61
CA ALA A 109 -10.81 -1.71 22.93
C ALA A 109 -9.66 -1.70 23.95
N LYS A 110 -9.95 -1.28 25.18
CA LYS A 110 -9.05 -1.38 26.33
C LYS A 110 -9.66 -2.32 27.35
N CYS A 111 -8.82 -3.12 28.01
CA CYS A 111 -9.27 -3.98 29.10
C CYS A 111 -9.84 -3.11 30.24
N SER A 112 -11.07 -3.40 30.66
CA SER A 112 -11.72 -2.74 31.82
C SER A 112 -10.96 -2.99 33.12
N HIS A 113 -10.26 -4.11 33.25
CA HIS A 113 -9.54 -4.49 34.46
C HIS A 113 -8.09 -3.94 34.53
N CYS A 114 -7.32 -3.98 33.43
CA CYS A 114 -5.89 -3.61 33.47
C CYS A 114 -5.47 -2.51 32.48
N GLY A 115 -6.41 -1.96 31.70
CA GLY A 115 -6.18 -0.87 30.76
C GLY A 115 -5.33 -1.22 29.53
N LYS A 116 -4.91 -2.48 29.35
CA LYS A 116 -4.15 -2.92 28.18
C LYS A 116 -5.03 -2.85 26.92
N ASN A 117 -4.47 -2.37 25.82
CA ASN A 117 -5.11 -2.43 24.52
C ASN A 117 -5.36 -3.88 24.10
N MET A 118 -6.57 -4.15 23.62
CA MET A 118 -7.00 -5.48 23.20
C MET A 118 -7.40 -5.47 21.72
N SER A 119 -7.36 -6.63 21.08
CA SER A 119 -7.95 -6.76 19.75
C SER A 119 -9.48 -6.66 19.84
N PRO A 120 -10.17 -6.23 18.77
CA PRO A 120 -11.63 -6.20 18.72
C PRO A 120 -12.33 -7.56 18.87
N SER A 121 -11.58 -8.65 18.80
CA SER A 121 -12.05 -10.04 18.85
C SER A 121 -11.39 -10.83 19.98
N ALA A 122 -10.81 -10.16 20.98
CA ALA A 122 -10.17 -10.82 22.11
C ALA A 122 -11.21 -11.28 23.11
N ASN A 123 -11.35 -12.60 23.31
CA ASN A 123 -12.19 -13.17 24.39
C ASN A 123 -11.55 -13.01 25.77
N TYR A 124 -10.23 -12.87 25.84
CA TYR A 124 -9.47 -12.71 27.08
C TYR A 124 -8.41 -11.63 26.95
N CYS A 125 -8.15 -10.89 28.02
CA CYS A 125 -7.09 -9.91 28.05
C CYS A 125 -5.72 -10.61 28.08
N SER A 126 -4.88 -10.32 27.08
CA SER A 126 -3.52 -10.85 26.96
C SER A 126 -2.54 -10.40 28.05
N ARG A 127 -2.91 -9.43 28.90
CA ARG A 127 -2.09 -8.97 30.03
C ARG A 127 -2.56 -9.50 31.39
N CYS A 128 -3.86 -9.45 31.68
CA CYS A 128 -4.38 -9.79 33.01
C CYS A 128 -5.24 -11.07 33.03
N GLY A 129 -5.46 -11.73 31.89
CA GLY A 129 -6.21 -12.98 31.81
C GLY A 129 -7.72 -12.87 32.02
N HIS A 130 -8.23 -11.68 32.39
CA HIS A 130 -9.67 -11.47 32.54
C HIS A 130 -10.39 -11.70 31.21
N ALA A 131 -11.50 -12.43 31.27
CA ALA A 131 -12.42 -12.52 30.15
C ALA A 131 -12.86 -11.11 29.75
N VAL A 132 -12.79 -10.85 28.46
CA VAL A 132 -13.36 -9.64 27.89
C VAL A 132 -14.80 -9.98 27.61
N GLU A 133 -15.73 -9.19 28.16
CA GLU A 133 -17.14 -9.32 27.83
C GLU A 133 -17.42 -8.75 26.42
N GLN A 134 -16.69 -9.26 25.42
CA GLN A 134 -16.95 -9.06 24.00
C GLN A 134 -17.96 -10.10 23.51
N GLY A 135 -19.12 -10.08 24.13
CA GLY A 135 -20.38 -10.30 23.43
C GLY A 135 -21.21 -9.10 23.80
N ALA A 136 -21.43 -8.16 22.88
CA ALA A 136 -22.50 -7.21 23.10
C ALA A 136 -23.74 -8.08 23.31
N ALA A 137 -24.20 -8.17 24.57
CA ALA A 137 -25.22 -9.12 24.96
C ALA A 137 -26.40 -8.95 24.00
N GLU A 138 -26.87 -10.06 23.43
CA GLU A 138 -28.06 -10.05 22.59
C GLU A 138 -29.16 -9.35 23.36
N LYS A 139 -29.57 -8.19 22.85
CA LYS A 139 -30.62 -7.41 23.46
C LYS A 139 -31.93 -7.92 22.90
N THR A 140 -32.88 -8.21 23.77
CA THR A 140 -34.25 -8.46 23.36
C THR A 140 -34.94 -7.13 23.11
N CYS A 141 -35.57 -6.98 21.95
CA CYS A 141 -36.35 -5.79 21.64
C CYS A 141 -37.58 -5.72 22.56
N ALA A 142 -37.74 -4.62 23.30
CA ALA A 142 -38.88 -4.43 24.19
C ALA A 142 -40.22 -4.26 23.44
N ALA A 143 -40.20 -3.88 22.16
CA ALA A 143 -41.40 -3.63 21.36
C ALA A 143 -41.95 -4.88 20.65
N CYS A 144 -41.08 -5.71 20.06
CA CYS A 144 -41.52 -6.90 19.32
C CYS A 144 -41.02 -8.24 19.92
N GLY A 145 -40.19 -8.20 20.97
CA GLY A 145 -39.64 -9.40 21.60
C GLY A 145 -38.54 -10.10 20.80
N ALA A 146 -38.16 -9.59 19.63
CA ALA A 146 -37.13 -10.21 18.80
C ALA A 146 -35.72 -10.03 19.39
N GLU A 147 -34.91 -11.08 19.27
CA GLU A 147 -33.48 -11.06 19.62
C GLU A 147 -32.72 -10.22 18.59
N SER A 148 -31.94 -9.26 19.09
CA SER A 148 -31.21 -8.33 18.25
C SER A 148 -29.72 -8.61 18.26
N LEU A 149 -29.10 -8.40 17.09
CA LEU A 149 -27.68 -8.64 16.85
C LEU A 149 -26.80 -7.92 17.88
N PRO A 150 -25.64 -8.51 18.23
CA PRO A 150 -24.69 -7.91 19.15
C PRO A 150 -24.26 -6.51 18.69
N GLY A 151 -24.58 -5.50 19.50
CA GLY A 151 -24.24 -4.09 19.22
C GLY A 151 -25.27 -3.35 18.36
N ALA A 152 -26.43 -3.94 18.07
CA ALA A 152 -27.51 -3.28 17.37
C ALA A 152 -28.08 -2.09 18.19
N VAL A 153 -28.18 -0.93 17.55
CA VAL A 153 -28.83 0.29 18.10
C VAL A 153 -30.34 0.29 17.79
N PHE A 154 -30.73 -0.43 16.74
CA PHE A 154 -32.12 -0.58 16.29
C PHE A 154 -32.45 -2.05 16.10
N CYS A 155 -33.70 -2.42 16.34
CA CYS A 155 -34.21 -3.76 16.14
C CYS A 155 -34.24 -4.09 14.65
N ASN A 156 -33.68 -5.24 14.27
CA ASN A 156 -33.65 -5.67 12.87
C ASN A 156 -35.03 -6.11 12.36
N GLU A 157 -35.95 -6.46 13.26
CA GLU A 157 -37.30 -6.92 12.92
C GLU A 157 -38.33 -5.79 12.87
N CYS A 158 -38.35 -4.90 13.87
CA CYS A 158 -39.37 -3.85 13.96
C CYS A 158 -38.85 -2.41 13.81
N GLY A 159 -37.54 -2.19 13.74
CA GLY A 159 -36.93 -0.86 13.59
C GLY A 159 -36.91 0.00 14.86
N GLU A 160 -37.47 -0.47 15.97
CA GLU A 160 -37.48 0.25 17.26
C GLU A 160 -36.07 0.33 17.87
N ARG A 161 -35.78 1.36 18.68
CA ARG A 161 -34.47 1.54 19.31
C ARG A 161 -34.26 0.56 20.48
N LEU A 162 -33.05 -0.04 20.58
CA LEU A 162 -32.64 -1.07 21.56
C LEU A 162 -31.75 -0.57 22.72
#